data_AF-A0A3P8EEC0-F1
#
_entry.id   AF-A0A3P8EEC0-F1
#
_cell.length_a   1.000
_cell.length_b   1.000
_cell.length_c   1.000
_cell.angle_alpha   90.00
_cell.angle_beta   90.00
_cell.angle_gamma   90.00
#
_symmetry.space_group_name_H-M   'P 1'
#
loop_
_entity.id
_entity.type
_entity.pdbx_description
1 polymer ?
#
loop_
_entity_poly.entity_id
_entity_poly.type
_entity_poly.pdbx_seq_one_letter_code
_entity_poly.pdbx_strand_id
1 'polypeptide(L)'
;MEPLDIGLPYVFPKESTAFLKRLDLEPQARKRTLQVPLDVIHSPSEDNEAPVRLLNIAQHYGIFNSLFGPPHIFVPVVNFEVEYLKPDDKPGISDEGKCNDDKSTTYVQPVFSGNLISANIAMNPPLINLSTAPNNFYWTLLMTCPDEPIGSDSCEPSNEYIHWMMTNLQSIPEGVGVIGDEIIPYMPPIPYQGTGYHRYIFVLYRQDRGKIDLNQWRKGNPSGCDVQSQRGFSTLEFYRSLEDEITPAGLAFFQSIWDESVRSYFRHKLDSPEPVFEIQFPDARLPPQQKFPVADTWTKPRRHPHGIPLIRERYGVHSDVSFDVYLDRYRDRKELYEEIVHERLSNEGNPLDPEEPRRKIYEYPAAVPIPPKMPSWWVKQEMQRRLRRGRWRELNGHDG
;
A
#
# COMPACT_ATOMS: atom_id res chain seq x y z
N MET A 1 12.59 13.89 21.48
CA MET A 1 13.02 15.14 20.83
C MET A 1 11.75 15.90 20.48
N GLU A 2 11.71 17.20 20.73
CA GLU A 2 10.58 18.03 20.31
C GLU A 2 10.59 18.18 18.78
N PRO A 3 9.41 18.23 18.13
CA PRO A 3 9.33 18.41 16.69
C PRO A 3 9.85 19.80 16.28
N LEU A 4 10.67 19.86 15.24
CA LEU A 4 11.21 21.09 14.67
C LEU A 4 10.43 21.47 13.42
N ASP A 5 9.78 22.63 13.43
CA ASP A 5 9.06 23.16 12.27
C ASP A 5 10.04 23.85 11.30
N ILE A 6 10.16 23.30 10.09
CA ILE A 6 11.01 23.81 9.00
C ILE A 6 10.20 24.57 7.93
N GLY A 7 8.90 24.75 8.14
CA GLY A 7 7.97 25.33 7.19
C GLY A 7 7.85 26.85 7.23
N LEU A 8 6.92 27.33 6.40
CA LEU A 8 6.41 28.69 6.51
C LEU A 8 5.69 28.90 7.85
N PRO A 9 5.75 30.12 8.43
CA PRO A 9 5.04 30.41 9.67
C PRO A 9 3.52 30.24 9.46
N TYR A 10 2.92 29.32 10.19
CA TYR A 10 1.47 29.11 10.20
C TYR A 10 0.84 29.83 11.38
N VAL A 11 -0.14 30.68 11.10
CA VAL A 11 -0.94 31.38 12.12
C VAL A 11 -2.35 30.85 12.04
N PHE A 12 -2.85 30.29 13.15
CA PHE A 12 -4.24 29.90 13.25
C PHE A 12 -5.14 31.12 13.02
N PRO A 13 -6.04 31.08 12.03
CA PRO A 13 -6.98 32.16 11.82
C PRO A 13 -7.89 32.29 13.04
N LYS A 14 -8.14 33.54 13.47
CA LYS A 14 -9.01 33.82 14.60
C LYS A 14 -10.44 33.42 14.23
N GLU A 15 -11.10 32.63 15.09
CA GLU A 15 -12.51 32.29 14.91
C GLU A 15 -13.34 33.57 14.71
N SER A 16 -13.99 33.68 13.55
CA SER A 16 -14.96 34.75 13.36
C SER A 16 -16.21 34.42 14.17
N THR A 17 -16.41 35.11 15.29
CA THR A 17 -17.56 34.89 16.20
C THR A 17 -18.88 35.45 15.66
N ALA A 18 -18.88 36.00 14.43
CA ALA A 18 -20.02 36.69 13.83
C ALA A 18 -20.86 35.73 12.98
N PHE A 19 -21.54 34.79 13.62
CA PHE A 19 -22.59 34.03 12.95
C PHE A 19 -23.80 34.94 12.71
N LEU A 20 -23.99 35.39 11.47
CA LEU A 20 -25.23 36.02 11.04
C LEU A 20 -26.37 35.00 11.19
N LYS A 21 -27.33 35.28 12.07
CA LYS A 21 -28.52 34.42 12.25
C LYS A 21 -29.33 34.39 10.95
N ARG A 22 -29.21 33.32 10.19
CA ARG A 22 -30.05 33.04 9.02
C ARG A 22 -31.31 32.31 9.49
N LEU A 23 -32.41 33.06 9.64
CA LEU A 23 -33.69 32.55 10.15
C LEU A 23 -34.26 31.42 9.28
N ASP A 24 -33.87 31.39 8.00
CA ASP A 24 -34.36 30.45 6.99
C ASP A 24 -33.78 29.03 7.14
N LEU A 25 -32.66 28.89 7.87
CA LEU A 25 -31.97 27.61 8.06
C LEU A 25 -32.63 26.74 9.14
N GLU A 26 -33.22 27.34 10.18
CA GLU A 26 -33.94 26.63 11.25
C GLU A 26 -35.06 25.72 10.72
N PRO A 27 -36.00 26.20 9.88
CA PRO A 27 -37.09 25.35 9.42
C PRO A 27 -36.59 24.23 8.50
N GLN A 28 -35.53 24.45 7.73
CA GLN A 28 -34.91 23.43 6.87
C GLN A 28 -34.19 22.36 7.69
N ALA A 29 -33.46 22.76 8.74
CA ALA A 29 -32.81 21.84 9.67
C ALA A 29 -33.85 20.98 10.40
N ARG A 30 -34.94 21.60 10.90
CA ARG A 30 -36.04 20.90 11.57
C ARG A 30 -36.74 19.89 10.67
N LYS A 31 -36.89 20.20 9.37
CA LYS A 31 -37.48 19.31 8.37
C LYS A 31 -36.48 18.30 7.78
N ARG A 32 -35.21 18.34 8.19
CA ARG A 32 -34.10 17.52 7.63
C ARG A 32 -33.92 17.69 6.13
N THR A 33 -34.19 18.89 5.61
CA THR A 33 -34.01 19.24 4.19
C THR A 33 -32.81 20.16 3.97
N LEU A 34 -32.12 20.57 5.04
CA LEU A 34 -30.92 21.40 4.94
C LEU A 34 -29.78 20.61 4.30
N GLN A 35 -29.24 21.13 3.20
CA GLN A 35 -28.07 20.58 2.51
C GLN A 35 -26.95 21.61 2.58
N VAL A 36 -25.74 21.14 2.89
CA VAL A 36 -24.53 21.98 2.87
C VAL A 36 -23.75 21.64 1.61
N PRO A 37 -23.48 22.61 0.72
CA PRO A 37 -22.67 22.36 -0.47
C PRO A 37 -21.25 21.99 -0.05
N LEU A 38 -20.79 20.80 -0.46
CA LEU A 38 -19.47 20.29 -0.11
C LEU A 38 -18.34 21.16 -0.68
N ASP A 39 -18.55 21.73 -1.87
CA ASP A 39 -17.58 22.60 -2.54
C ASP A 39 -17.24 23.86 -1.72
N VAL A 40 -18.23 24.35 -0.96
CA VAL A 40 -18.03 25.51 -0.08
C VAL A 40 -17.25 25.13 1.17
N ILE A 41 -17.51 23.94 1.73
CA ILE A 41 -16.84 23.45 2.95
C ILE A 41 -15.34 23.29 2.71
N HIS A 42 -14.93 22.79 1.55
CA HIS A 42 -13.52 22.56 1.21
C HIS A 42 -12.82 23.77 0.60
N SER A 43 -13.51 24.92 0.50
CA SER A 43 -12.89 26.13 0.00
C SER A 43 -11.81 26.63 0.98
N PRO A 44 -10.67 27.16 0.50
CA PRO A 44 -9.61 27.71 1.37
C PRO A 44 -10.10 28.82 2.32
N SER A 45 -11.19 29.50 1.96
CA SER A 45 -11.81 30.56 2.78
C SER A 45 -12.60 30.04 3.98
N GLU A 46 -13.16 28.84 3.90
CA GLU A 46 -13.99 28.25 4.95
C GLU A 46 -13.20 27.18 5.75
N ASP A 47 -12.28 26.48 5.10
CA ASP A 47 -11.53 25.35 5.67
C ASP A 47 -10.19 25.73 6.31
N ASN A 48 -10.26 26.52 7.37
CA ASN A 48 -9.09 27.06 8.08
C ASN A 48 -8.16 25.99 8.68
N GLU A 49 -8.69 24.80 8.98
CA GLU A 49 -7.95 23.70 9.60
C GLU A 49 -7.32 22.73 8.59
N ALA A 50 -7.54 22.94 7.28
CA ALA A 50 -7.01 22.06 6.23
C ALA A 50 -5.48 21.82 6.34
N PRO A 51 -4.63 22.84 6.58
CA PRO A 51 -3.18 22.63 6.73
C PRO A 51 -2.81 21.71 7.91
N VAL A 52 -3.53 21.84 9.02
CA VAL A 52 -3.29 21.04 10.24
C VAL A 52 -3.77 19.60 10.05
N ARG A 53 -4.90 19.40 9.36
CA ARG A 53 -5.35 18.04 8.99
C ARG A 53 -4.35 17.36 8.06
N LEU A 54 -3.83 18.11 7.08
CA LEU A 54 -2.80 17.60 6.17
C LEU A 54 -1.50 17.27 6.90
N LEU A 55 -1.06 18.09 7.86
CA LEU A 55 0.05 17.77 8.76
C LEU A 55 -0.16 16.43 9.46
N ASN A 56 -1.32 16.24 10.10
CA ASN A 56 -1.65 15.01 10.83
C ASN A 56 -1.69 13.77 9.91
N ILE A 57 -2.26 13.94 8.71
CA ILE A 57 -2.27 12.89 7.68
C ILE A 57 -0.84 12.55 7.26
N ALA A 58 -0.01 13.54 6.94
CA ALA A 58 1.38 13.32 6.54
C ALA A 58 2.22 12.65 7.63
N GLN A 59 1.98 13.00 8.91
CA GLN A 59 2.57 12.31 10.06
C GLN A 59 2.12 10.85 10.16
N HIS A 60 0.83 10.57 9.97
CA HIS A 60 0.29 9.21 9.98
C HIS A 60 0.92 8.34 8.89
N TYR A 61 1.10 8.90 7.69
CA TYR A 61 1.77 8.22 6.59
C TYR A 61 3.30 8.17 6.74
N GLY A 62 3.88 8.77 7.78
CA GLY A 62 5.32 8.76 8.02
C GLY A 62 6.14 9.57 7.01
N ILE A 63 5.52 10.54 6.31
CA ILE A 63 6.16 11.31 5.23
C ILE A 63 7.36 12.10 5.74
N PHE A 64 7.20 12.85 6.83
CA PHE A 64 8.26 13.71 7.34
C PHE A 64 9.49 12.91 7.80
N ASN A 65 9.25 11.77 8.46
CA ASN A 65 10.33 10.89 8.89
C ASN A 65 11.08 10.29 7.70
N SER A 66 10.38 9.96 6.62
CA SER A 66 10.99 9.43 5.41
C SER A 66 11.79 10.48 4.62
N LEU A 67 11.27 11.71 4.47
CA LEU A 67 11.87 12.73 3.60
C LEU A 67 12.91 13.61 4.31
N PHE A 68 12.63 14.03 5.55
CA PHE A 68 13.46 15.00 6.29
C PHE A 68 14.13 14.38 7.53
N GLY A 69 13.78 13.14 7.87
CA GLY A 69 14.25 12.50 9.10
C GLY A 69 13.69 13.13 10.38
N PRO A 70 13.63 12.38 11.49
CA PRO A 70 13.20 12.93 12.77
C PRO A 70 14.20 13.98 13.27
N PRO A 71 13.77 15.10 13.91
CA PRO A 71 12.41 15.45 14.31
C PRO A 71 11.74 16.53 13.42
N HIS A 72 12.08 16.63 12.14
CA HIS A 72 11.61 17.74 11.28
C HIS A 72 10.16 17.53 10.83
N ILE A 73 9.36 18.59 10.86
CA ILE A 73 7.99 18.64 10.33
C ILE A 73 7.76 20.00 9.67
N PHE A 74 6.72 20.13 8.85
CA PHE A 74 6.23 21.45 8.46
C PHE A 74 4.72 21.45 8.27
N VAL A 75 4.08 22.58 8.51
CA VAL A 75 2.65 22.78 8.21
C VAL A 75 2.52 23.16 6.73
N PRO A 76 1.82 22.39 5.88
CA PRO A 76 1.64 22.74 4.48
C PRO A 76 0.61 23.87 4.32
N VAL A 77 1.10 25.11 4.36
CA VAL A 77 0.26 26.32 4.31
C VAL A 77 -0.23 26.64 2.88
N VAL A 78 0.57 26.29 1.88
CA VAL A 78 0.27 26.60 0.47
C VAL A 78 -0.40 25.39 -0.17
N ASN A 79 -1.66 25.57 -0.54
CA ASN A 79 -2.39 24.57 -1.33
C ASN A 79 -1.99 24.66 -2.81
N PHE A 80 -1.86 23.51 -3.45
CA PHE A 80 -1.70 23.37 -4.90
C PHE A 80 -2.38 22.08 -5.34
N GLU A 81 -2.99 22.10 -6.52
CA GLU A 81 -3.73 20.94 -7.03
C GLU A 81 -2.87 20.19 -8.03
N VAL A 82 -2.89 18.86 -7.92
CA VAL A 82 -2.18 17.95 -8.81
C VAL A 82 -3.22 17.03 -9.43
N GLU A 83 -3.26 16.98 -10.75
CA GLU A 83 -4.31 16.33 -11.51
C GLU A 83 -3.74 15.46 -12.63
N TYR A 84 -4.06 14.16 -12.60
CA TYR A 84 -3.70 13.26 -13.70
C TYR A 84 -4.82 13.18 -14.72
N LEU A 85 -4.48 13.25 -16.00
CA LEU A 85 -5.43 13.01 -17.08
C LEU A 85 -5.53 11.50 -17.31
N LYS A 86 -6.75 10.95 -17.25
CA LYS A 86 -6.95 9.54 -17.57
C LYS A 86 -6.72 9.36 -19.08
N PRO A 87 -5.77 8.49 -19.50
CA PRO A 87 -5.61 8.18 -20.92
C PRO A 87 -6.92 7.57 -21.40
N ASP A 88 -7.55 8.21 -22.39
CA ASP A 88 -8.91 7.94 -22.87
C ASP A 88 -9.29 6.46 -22.77
N ASP A 89 -10.43 6.18 -22.12
CA ASP A 89 -11.14 4.93 -22.41
C ASP A 89 -11.39 4.97 -23.91
N LYS A 90 -10.74 4.10 -24.69
CA LYS A 90 -10.99 3.97 -26.13
C LYS A 90 -12.51 4.05 -26.30
N PRO A 91 -13.06 4.95 -27.14
CA PRO A 91 -14.49 4.97 -27.36
C PRO A 91 -14.85 3.54 -27.72
N GLY A 92 -15.61 2.89 -26.83
CA GLY A 92 -16.15 1.59 -27.12
C GLY A 92 -16.78 1.72 -28.49
N ILE A 93 -16.49 0.78 -29.38
CA ILE A 93 -17.32 0.58 -30.55
C ILE A 93 -18.70 0.27 -29.98
N SER A 94 -19.52 1.30 -29.78
CA SER A 94 -20.95 1.15 -29.72
C SER A 94 -21.33 0.75 -31.14
N ASP A 95 -21.52 -0.54 -31.35
CA ASP A 95 -22.42 -0.97 -32.41
C ASP A 95 -23.70 -0.14 -32.30
N GLU A 96 -24.14 0.37 -33.45
CA GLU A 96 -25.20 1.36 -33.67
C GLU A 96 -24.74 2.81 -33.82
N GLY A 97 -24.49 3.17 -35.09
CA GLY A 97 -24.16 4.51 -35.56
C GLY A 97 -25.16 5.58 -35.15
N LYS A 98 -24.81 6.31 -34.09
CA LYS A 98 -25.24 7.68 -33.86
C LYS A 98 -24.01 8.54 -33.61
N CYS A 99 -23.80 9.52 -34.49
CA CYS A 99 -22.83 10.58 -34.27
C CYS A 99 -23.36 11.44 -33.12
N ASN A 100 -22.75 11.35 -31.94
CA ASN A 100 -22.95 12.33 -30.89
C ASN A 100 -21.79 13.32 -30.92
N ASP A 101 -22.12 14.58 -31.22
CA ASP A 101 -21.27 15.77 -31.02
C ASP A 101 -21.10 16.07 -29.51
N ASP A 102 -20.63 15.10 -28.73
CA ASP A 102 -20.41 15.27 -27.30
C ASP A 102 -18.93 15.47 -27.02
N LYS A 103 -18.60 16.66 -26.51
CA LYS A 103 -17.28 17.05 -25.98
C LYS A 103 -16.64 15.85 -25.27
N SER A 104 -15.48 15.40 -25.76
CA SER A 104 -14.62 14.48 -25.03
C SER A 104 -14.46 15.01 -23.61
N THR A 105 -15.16 14.39 -22.65
CA THR A 105 -15.11 14.81 -21.26
C THR A 105 -13.86 14.17 -20.71
N THR A 106 -12.73 14.88 -20.80
CA THR A 106 -11.45 14.40 -20.28
C THR A 106 -11.61 14.11 -18.79
N TYR A 107 -11.58 12.82 -18.41
CA TYR A 107 -11.70 12.43 -17.02
C TYR A 107 -10.39 12.76 -16.30
N VAL A 108 -10.50 13.58 -15.25
CA VAL A 108 -9.36 14.02 -14.44
C VAL A 108 -9.38 13.27 -13.12
N GLN A 109 -8.22 12.76 -12.71
CA GLN A 109 -7.99 12.11 -11.42
C GLN A 109 -7.17 13.04 -10.51
N PRO A 110 -7.80 13.73 -9.56
CA PRO A 110 -7.08 14.58 -8.61
C PRO A 110 -6.28 13.75 -7.61
N VAL A 111 -5.13 14.28 -7.21
CA VAL A 111 -4.31 13.84 -6.10
C VAL A 111 -4.75 14.60 -4.86
N PHE A 112 -5.07 13.85 -3.80
CA PHE A 112 -5.38 14.40 -2.49
C PHE A 112 -4.22 14.08 -1.53
N SER A 113 -4.54 13.50 -0.37
CA SER A 113 -3.59 13.19 0.70
C SER A 113 -3.64 11.71 1.04
N GLY A 114 -3.14 10.88 0.11
CA GLY A 114 -3.04 9.43 0.26
C GLY A 114 -4.10 8.62 -0.49
N ASN A 115 -4.84 9.22 -1.42
CA ASN A 115 -5.74 8.46 -2.29
C ASN A 115 -4.96 7.51 -3.22
N LEU A 116 -5.63 6.45 -3.68
CA LEU A 116 -5.04 5.47 -4.59
C LEU A 116 -5.13 5.98 -6.04
N ILE A 117 -4.00 6.03 -6.73
CA ILE A 117 -3.91 6.30 -8.18
C ILE A 117 -3.11 5.17 -8.82
N SER A 118 -3.67 4.53 -9.84
CA SER A 118 -2.97 3.44 -10.54
C SER A 118 -1.78 3.98 -11.34
N ALA A 119 -0.72 3.17 -11.44
CA ALA A 119 0.46 3.52 -12.22
C ALA A 119 0.10 3.83 -13.69
N ASN A 120 -0.90 3.14 -14.25
CA ASN A 120 -1.39 3.38 -15.61
C ASN A 120 -1.94 4.82 -15.81
N ILE A 121 -2.65 5.37 -14.83
CA ILE A 121 -3.14 6.76 -14.88
C ILE A 121 -1.97 7.74 -14.76
N ALA A 122 -0.99 7.41 -13.92
CA ALA A 122 0.19 8.22 -13.66
C ALA A 122 1.34 8.02 -14.67
N MET A 123 1.08 7.48 -15.86
CA MET A 123 2.11 7.26 -16.88
C MET A 123 2.66 8.57 -17.47
N ASN A 124 1.82 9.58 -17.58
CA ASN A 124 2.16 10.92 -18.07
C ASN A 124 2.26 11.91 -16.89
N PRO A 125 3.04 12.99 -17.03
CA PRO A 125 3.14 14.00 -15.97
C PRO A 125 1.76 14.60 -15.65
N PRO A 126 1.48 14.88 -14.36
CA PRO A 126 0.23 15.51 -13.96
C PRO A 126 0.22 17.00 -14.33
N LEU A 127 -0.99 17.56 -14.42
CA LEU A 127 -1.20 19.00 -14.44
C LEU A 127 -1.07 19.53 -13.01
N ILE A 128 -0.35 20.65 -12.89
CA ILE A 128 -0.12 21.32 -11.61
C ILE A 128 -0.81 22.67 -11.67
N ASN A 129 -1.68 22.94 -10.69
CA ASN A 129 -2.36 24.22 -10.55
C ASN A 129 -1.80 24.96 -9.32
N LEU A 130 -1.14 26.09 -9.59
CA LEU A 130 -0.57 26.98 -8.57
C LEU A 130 -1.38 28.28 -8.39
N SER A 131 -2.59 28.38 -8.93
CA SER A 131 -3.39 29.62 -8.88
C SER A 131 -3.67 30.14 -7.46
N THR A 132 -3.69 29.26 -6.46
CA THR A 132 -3.84 29.59 -5.04
C THR A 132 -2.54 30.03 -4.37
N ALA A 133 -1.38 29.78 -4.98
CA ALA A 133 -0.08 30.13 -4.42
C ALA A 133 0.26 31.60 -4.68
N PRO A 134 0.96 32.29 -3.75
CA PRO A 134 1.37 33.68 -3.93
C PRO A 134 2.22 33.92 -5.20
N ASN A 135 1.84 34.92 -6.00
CA ASN A 135 2.44 35.21 -7.31
C ASN A 135 3.78 35.96 -7.25
N ASN A 136 4.19 36.42 -6.08
CA ASN A 136 5.42 37.19 -5.87
C ASN A 136 6.66 36.31 -5.67
N PHE A 137 6.47 35.00 -5.52
CA PHE A 137 7.56 34.04 -5.33
C PHE A 137 7.66 33.10 -6.52
N TYR A 138 8.86 32.53 -6.67
CA TYR A 138 9.07 31.38 -7.52
C TYR A 138 8.96 30.10 -6.69
N TRP A 139 8.61 29.00 -7.34
CA TRP A 139 8.37 27.73 -6.68
C TRP A 139 9.22 26.62 -7.29
N THR A 140 9.57 25.64 -6.45
CA THR A 140 10.21 24.40 -6.89
C THR A 140 9.31 23.24 -6.50
N LEU A 141 8.90 22.45 -7.48
CA LEU A 141 8.10 21.24 -7.28
C LEU A 141 9.01 20.02 -7.36
N LEU A 142 8.88 19.16 -6.35
CA LEU A 142 9.61 17.91 -6.22
C LEU A 142 8.61 16.77 -6.12
N MET A 143 8.78 15.69 -6.91
CA MET A 143 8.04 14.44 -6.76
C MET A 143 9.03 13.31 -6.43
N THR A 144 8.85 12.67 -5.27
CA THR A 144 9.73 11.59 -4.82
C THR A 144 8.96 10.39 -4.24
N CYS A 145 9.62 9.24 -4.22
CA CYS A 145 9.12 7.99 -3.66
C CYS A 145 10.15 7.45 -2.65
N PRO A 146 9.88 7.52 -1.33
CA PRO A 146 10.76 7.01 -0.29
C PRO A 146 10.59 5.50 -0.01
N ASP A 147 9.79 4.81 -0.81
CA ASP A 147 9.54 3.37 -0.69
C ASP A 147 10.37 2.56 -1.72
N GLU A 148 11.20 3.23 -2.53
CA GLU A 148 12.04 2.65 -3.59
C GLU A 148 13.48 3.22 -3.54
N PRO A 149 14.53 2.42 -3.80
CA PRO A 149 14.51 0.99 -4.11
C PRO A 149 14.47 0.09 -2.88
N ILE A 150 13.92 -1.10 -3.07
CA ILE A 150 13.90 -2.16 -2.06
C ILE A 150 15.11 -3.07 -2.34
N GLY A 151 16.13 -3.07 -1.47
CA GLY A 151 17.26 -3.99 -1.60
C GLY A 151 18.65 -3.49 -1.17
N SER A 152 18.78 -2.35 -0.50
CA SER A 152 20.08 -1.94 0.07
C SER A 152 20.37 -2.71 1.37
N ASP A 153 21.18 -3.77 1.28
CA ASP A 153 21.77 -4.48 2.43
C ASP A 153 22.73 -3.58 3.26
N SER A 154 22.92 -2.33 2.83
CA SER A 154 23.80 -1.34 3.43
C SER A 154 23.07 -0.38 4.37
N CYS A 155 23.61 -0.20 5.57
CA CYS A 155 23.26 0.80 6.59
C CYS A 155 23.43 2.29 6.14
N GLU A 156 23.27 2.62 4.86
CA GLU A 156 23.39 3.97 4.29
C GLU A 156 22.01 4.54 3.85
N PRO A 157 21.85 5.89 3.82
CA PRO A 157 20.58 6.53 4.11
C PRO A 157 19.66 6.70 2.88
N SER A 158 18.35 6.67 3.17
CA SER A 158 17.22 6.96 2.28
C SER A 158 17.17 6.17 0.96
N ASN A 159 16.43 5.07 0.98
CA ASN A 159 15.86 4.49 -0.24
C ASN A 159 14.84 5.48 -0.79
N GLU A 160 15.27 6.39 -1.65
CA GLU A 160 14.35 7.35 -2.28
C GLU A 160 14.70 7.55 -3.76
N TYR A 161 13.66 7.45 -4.60
CA TYR A 161 13.71 7.82 -6.00
C TYR A 161 13.08 9.17 -6.25
N ILE A 162 13.76 9.95 -7.09
CA ILE A 162 13.22 11.19 -7.62
C ILE A 162 12.53 10.95 -8.96
N HIS A 163 11.24 11.21 -8.98
CA HIS A 163 10.39 11.03 -10.15
C HIS A 163 10.35 12.29 -11.00
N TRP A 164 10.28 13.46 -10.39
CA TRP A 164 10.15 14.71 -11.12
C TRP A 164 10.70 15.89 -10.32
N MET A 165 11.34 16.84 -11.00
CA MET A 165 11.75 18.11 -10.39
C MET A 165 11.61 19.23 -11.40
N MET A 166 10.81 20.23 -11.04
CA MET A 166 10.70 21.49 -11.77
C MET A 166 11.04 22.67 -10.87
N THR A 167 11.72 23.66 -11.42
CA THR A 167 12.22 24.82 -10.70
C THR A 167 11.74 26.11 -11.34
N ASN A 168 11.84 27.22 -10.60
CA ASN A 168 11.50 28.56 -11.09
C ASN A 168 10.07 28.66 -11.62
N LEU A 169 9.17 27.88 -11.02
CA LEU A 169 7.75 27.86 -11.35
C LEU A 169 7.09 29.16 -10.92
N GLN A 170 6.26 29.72 -11.80
CA GLN A 170 5.45 30.90 -11.50
C GLN A 170 3.97 30.52 -11.39
N SER A 171 3.28 31.10 -10.41
CA SER A 171 1.82 31.03 -10.32
C SER A 171 1.19 31.81 -11.49
N ILE A 172 0.30 31.15 -12.22
CA ILE A 172 -0.46 31.76 -13.32
C ILE A 172 -1.90 31.98 -12.81
N PRO A 173 -2.37 33.24 -12.69
CA PRO A 173 -3.65 33.55 -12.05
C PRO A 173 -4.89 32.96 -12.74
N GLU A 174 -4.82 32.69 -14.05
CA GLU A 174 -5.98 32.31 -14.88
C GLU A 174 -5.68 31.14 -15.83
N GLY A 175 -4.68 30.31 -15.52
CA GLY A 175 -4.23 29.21 -16.39
C GLY A 175 -4.05 27.90 -15.64
N VAL A 176 -4.40 26.79 -16.30
CA VAL A 176 -4.00 25.43 -15.87
C VAL A 176 -2.63 25.14 -16.46
N GLY A 177 -1.68 24.79 -15.61
CA GLY A 177 -0.30 24.51 -15.99
C GLY A 177 0.69 25.52 -15.43
N VAL A 178 1.96 25.15 -15.49
CA VAL A 178 3.04 25.92 -14.88
C VAL A 178 4.18 26.06 -15.88
N ILE A 179 4.75 27.26 -15.95
CA ILE A 179 5.96 27.54 -16.73
C ILE A 179 7.13 27.52 -15.75
N GLY A 180 8.12 26.68 -16.01
CA GLY A 180 9.33 26.57 -15.23
C GLY A 180 10.40 25.73 -15.93
N ASP A 181 11.55 25.61 -15.27
CA ASP A 181 12.70 24.89 -15.78
C ASP A 181 12.66 23.44 -15.28
N GLU A 182 12.53 22.48 -16.20
CA GLU A 182 12.59 21.05 -15.88
C GLU A 182 14.05 20.62 -15.66
N ILE A 183 14.36 20.25 -14.41
CA ILE A 183 15.69 19.80 -13.98
C ILE A 183 15.78 18.28 -14.04
N ILE A 184 14.72 17.60 -13.62
CA ILE A 184 14.62 16.15 -13.66
C ILE A 184 13.32 15.79 -14.37
N PRO A 185 13.37 15.12 -15.54
CA PRO A 185 12.19 14.80 -16.30
C PRO A 185 11.35 13.75 -15.61
N TYR A 186 10.04 13.86 -15.83
CA TYR A 186 9.04 12.98 -15.20
C TYR A 186 9.30 11.50 -15.49
N MET A 187 9.46 10.73 -14.42
CA MET A 187 9.46 9.28 -14.43
C MET A 187 8.15 8.79 -13.80
N PRO A 188 7.36 7.96 -14.48
CA PRO A 188 6.11 7.46 -13.93
C PRO A 188 6.36 6.61 -12.66
N PRO A 189 5.35 6.46 -11.80
CA PRO A 189 5.37 5.49 -10.71
C PRO A 189 5.73 4.08 -11.20
N ILE A 190 6.68 3.43 -10.52
CA ILE A 190 7.13 2.07 -10.83
C ILE A 190 7.05 1.14 -9.60
N PRO A 191 5.89 1.05 -8.91
CA PRO A 191 5.76 0.17 -7.76
C PRO A 191 5.99 -1.29 -8.16
N TYR A 192 6.89 -1.97 -7.46
CA TYR A 192 7.30 -3.34 -7.81
C TYR A 192 6.22 -4.37 -7.49
N GLN A 193 6.23 -5.48 -8.22
CA GLN A 193 5.26 -6.54 -7.98
C GLN A 193 5.52 -7.16 -6.60
N GLY A 194 4.50 -7.21 -5.75
CA GLY A 194 4.56 -7.85 -4.43
C GLY A 194 5.10 -6.99 -3.28
N THR A 195 5.38 -5.70 -3.50
CA THR A 195 5.87 -4.78 -2.46
C THR A 195 4.77 -3.96 -1.78
N GLY A 196 3.57 -3.97 -2.34
CA GLY A 196 2.39 -3.33 -1.76
C GLY A 196 2.17 -1.91 -2.25
N TYR A 197 1.83 -0.99 -1.34
CA TYR A 197 1.53 0.41 -1.65
C TYR A 197 2.78 1.26 -1.52
N HIS A 198 3.11 2.01 -2.57
CA HIS A 198 4.20 2.99 -2.57
C HIS A 198 3.62 4.40 -2.52
N ARG A 199 4.28 5.29 -1.77
CA ARG A 199 3.87 6.68 -1.56
C ARG A 199 4.64 7.58 -2.53
N TYR A 200 3.91 8.26 -3.41
CA TYR A 200 4.47 9.27 -4.29
C TYR A 200 4.12 10.65 -3.77
N ILE A 201 5.14 11.41 -3.39
CA ILE A 201 5.01 12.60 -2.57
C ILE A 201 5.47 13.81 -3.38
N PHE A 202 4.57 14.77 -3.53
CA PHE A 202 4.86 16.08 -4.06
C PHE A 202 5.15 17.06 -2.93
N VAL A 203 6.34 17.65 -2.96
CA VAL A 203 6.72 18.74 -2.06
C VAL A 203 6.87 20.01 -2.88
N LEU A 204 6.17 21.06 -2.46
CA LEU A 204 6.27 22.38 -3.06
C LEU A 204 7.10 23.28 -2.15
N TYR A 205 8.22 23.76 -2.67
CA TYR A 205 9.12 24.68 -1.98
C TYR A 205 8.94 26.10 -2.51
N ARG A 206 8.90 27.08 -1.61
CA ARG A 206 8.99 28.51 -1.94
C ARG A 206 10.46 28.90 -2.10
N GLN A 207 10.81 29.59 -3.18
CA GLN A 207 12.16 30.14 -3.38
C GLN A 207 12.22 31.56 -2.81
N ASP A 208 12.93 31.74 -1.70
CA ASP A 208 12.91 32.97 -0.91
C ASP A 208 13.76 34.10 -1.52
N ARG A 209 14.85 33.73 -2.20
CA ARG A 209 15.81 34.68 -2.82
C ARG A 209 15.54 34.94 -4.31
N GLY A 210 14.44 34.43 -4.85
CA GLY A 210 14.08 34.55 -6.26
C GLY A 210 14.42 33.29 -7.07
N LYS A 211 14.82 33.46 -8.34
CA LYS A 211 15.18 32.32 -9.20
C LYS A 211 16.47 31.64 -8.70
N ILE A 212 16.47 30.32 -8.73
CA ILE A 212 17.60 29.48 -8.33
C ILE A 212 18.04 28.63 -9.52
N ASP A 213 19.34 28.40 -9.65
CA ASP A 213 19.87 27.46 -10.61
C ASP A 213 20.16 26.12 -9.93
N LEU A 214 19.38 25.09 -10.26
CA LEU A 214 19.55 23.72 -9.75
C LEU A 214 20.13 22.76 -10.80
N ASN A 215 20.82 23.27 -11.82
CA ASN A 215 21.41 22.43 -12.86
C ASN A 215 22.41 21.38 -12.33
N GLN A 216 22.99 21.57 -11.14
CA GLN A 216 23.84 20.56 -10.49
C GLN A 216 23.09 19.26 -10.16
N TRP A 217 21.76 19.34 -9.98
CA TRP A 217 20.88 18.21 -9.69
C TRP A 217 20.21 17.65 -10.96
N ARG A 218 20.56 18.16 -12.14
CA ARG A 218 19.96 17.76 -13.41
C ARG A 218 20.21 16.28 -13.69
N LYS A 219 19.14 15.54 -13.98
CA LYS A 219 19.18 14.12 -14.33
C LYS A 219 18.43 13.90 -15.64
N GLY A 220 18.85 12.88 -16.40
CA GLY A 220 18.17 12.47 -17.63
C GLY A 220 16.99 11.52 -17.38
N ASN A 221 16.31 11.13 -18.46
CA ASN A 221 15.40 9.98 -18.41
C ASN A 221 16.20 8.71 -18.11
N PRO A 222 15.74 7.86 -17.19
CA PRO A 222 16.45 6.63 -16.86
C PRO A 222 16.45 5.71 -18.08
N SER A 223 17.58 5.04 -18.30
CA SER A 223 17.71 4.01 -19.34
C SER A 223 18.54 2.84 -18.83
N GLY A 224 18.18 1.62 -19.22
CA GLY A 224 18.83 0.39 -18.79
C GLY A 224 18.44 -0.06 -17.38
N CYS A 225 19.22 -0.99 -16.83
CA CYS A 225 18.94 -1.66 -15.57
C CYS A 225 19.30 -0.84 -14.31
N ASP A 226 20.08 0.22 -14.42
CA ASP A 226 20.62 0.97 -13.26
C ASP A 226 19.79 2.24 -12.99
N VAL A 227 18.51 2.04 -12.68
CA VAL A 227 17.62 3.13 -12.26
C VAL A 227 18.08 3.73 -10.93
N GLN A 228 18.69 2.91 -10.06
CA GLN A 228 19.10 3.33 -8.73
C GLN A 228 20.18 4.40 -8.74
N SER A 229 21.24 4.25 -9.53
CA SER A 229 22.26 5.31 -9.62
C SER A 229 21.72 6.57 -10.32
N GLN A 230 20.85 6.39 -11.32
CA GLN A 230 20.33 7.47 -12.13
C GLN A 230 19.29 8.30 -11.36
N ARG A 231 18.45 7.66 -10.55
CA ARG A 231 17.30 8.29 -9.86
C ARG A 231 17.37 8.24 -8.33
N GLY A 232 18.39 7.63 -7.73
CA GLY A 232 18.65 7.72 -6.29
C GLY A 232 18.80 9.17 -5.84
N PHE A 233 18.09 9.55 -4.79
CA PHE A 233 18.00 10.92 -4.32
C PHE A 233 17.80 10.92 -2.80
N SER A 234 18.22 12.00 -2.12
CA SER A 234 17.90 12.21 -0.71
C SER A 234 17.32 13.60 -0.55
N THR A 235 16.01 13.66 -0.28
CA THR A 235 15.31 14.94 -0.04
C THR A 235 15.92 15.69 1.14
N LEU A 236 16.39 14.97 2.16
CA LEU A 236 17.08 15.54 3.31
C LEU A 236 18.36 16.27 2.93
N GLU A 237 19.24 15.63 2.15
CA GLU A 237 20.51 16.25 1.73
C GLU A 237 20.27 17.41 0.77
N PHE A 238 19.32 17.26 -0.15
CA PHE A 238 18.89 18.33 -1.04
C PHE A 238 18.42 19.56 -0.25
N TYR A 239 17.51 19.37 0.70
CA TYR A 239 16.98 20.47 1.49
C TYR A 239 18.07 21.11 2.36
N ARG A 240 18.91 20.30 3.03
CA ARG A 240 20.05 20.81 3.82
C ARG A 240 21.01 21.68 3.01
N SER A 241 21.22 21.36 1.73
CA SER A 241 22.11 22.14 0.87
C SER A 241 21.52 23.50 0.45
N LEU A 242 20.20 23.66 0.55
CA LEU A 242 19.45 24.81 0.05
C LEU A 242 18.55 25.46 1.11
N GLU A 243 18.71 25.12 2.40
CA GLU A 243 17.80 25.56 3.48
C GLU A 243 17.68 27.09 3.60
N ASP A 244 18.72 27.82 3.19
CA ASP A 244 18.79 29.28 3.16
C ASP A 244 18.10 29.93 1.93
N GLU A 245 17.75 29.12 0.92
CA GLU A 245 17.22 29.56 -0.37
C GLU A 245 15.78 29.08 -0.62
N ILE A 246 15.42 27.91 -0.10
CA ILE A 246 14.11 27.30 -0.27
C ILE A 246 13.46 26.94 1.06
N THR A 247 12.15 27.13 1.15
CA THR A 247 11.36 26.75 2.32
C THR A 247 10.18 25.84 1.92
N PRO A 248 9.97 24.67 2.54
CA PRO A 248 8.83 23.80 2.23
C PRO A 248 7.52 24.50 2.60
N ALA A 249 6.56 24.49 1.67
CA ALA A 249 5.35 25.30 1.76
C ALA A 249 4.07 24.51 1.48
N GLY A 250 4.13 23.54 0.56
CA GLY A 250 2.98 22.72 0.18
C GLY A 250 3.33 21.23 0.15
N LEU A 251 2.31 20.40 0.31
CA LEU A 251 2.42 18.95 0.29
C LEU A 251 1.18 18.34 -0.39
N ALA A 252 1.38 17.42 -1.32
CA ALA A 252 0.33 16.56 -1.86
C ALA A 252 0.92 15.17 -2.10
N PHE A 253 0.15 14.10 -1.94
CA PHE A 253 0.70 12.75 -2.16
C PHE A 253 -0.40 11.74 -2.45
N PHE A 254 -0.04 10.69 -3.17
CA PHE A 254 -0.92 9.56 -3.45
C PHE A 254 -0.22 8.24 -3.19
N GLN A 255 -1.00 7.17 -3.12
CA GLN A 255 -0.50 5.81 -3.11
C GLN A 255 -0.67 5.19 -4.49
N SER A 256 0.30 4.40 -4.94
CA SER A 256 0.16 3.54 -6.11
C SER A 256 0.54 2.10 -5.78
N ILE A 257 -0.01 1.18 -6.55
CA ILE A 257 0.26 -0.25 -6.49
C ILE A 257 0.69 -0.73 -7.87
N TRP A 258 1.37 -1.87 -7.90
CA TRP A 258 1.75 -2.52 -9.14
C TRP A 258 0.53 -2.78 -10.04
N ASP A 259 0.70 -2.52 -11.33
CA ASP A 259 -0.20 -2.90 -12.40
C ASP A 259 0.58 -3.30 -13.67
N GLU A 260 -0.12 -3.68 -14.73
CA GLU A 260 0.50 -4.14 -15.98
C GLU A 260 1.26 -3.04 -16.75
N SER A 261 1.00 -1.77 -16.47
CA SER A 261 1.68 -0.64 -17.10
C SER A 261 3.12 -0.53 -16.61
N VAL A 262 3.37 -0.84 -15.33
CA VAL A 262 4.71 -0.90 -14.74
C VAL A 262 5.57 -1.92 -15.47
N ARG A 263 5.05 -3.15 -15.64
CA ARG A 263 5.72 -4.19 -16.41
C ARG A 263 6.07 -3.76 -17.83
N SER A 264 5.13 -3.08 -18.49
CA SER A 264 5.33 -2.56 -19.84
C SER A 264 6.41 -1.48 -19.88
N TYR A 265 6.46 -0.62 -18.86
CA TYR A 265 7.50 0.39 -18.70
C TYR A 265 8.90 -0.22 -18.53
N PHE A 266 9.05 -1.22 -17.65
CA PHE A 266 10.31 -1.95 -17.47
C PHE A 266 10.83 -2.55 -18.79
N ARG A 267 9.96 -3.25 -19.51
CA ARG A 267 10.33 -3.94 -20.75
C ARG A 267 10.63 -2.99 -21.91
N HIS A 268 9.86 -1.91 -22.07
CA HIS A 268 9.93 -1.07 -23.28
C HIS A 268 10.71 0.24 -23.09
N LYS A 269 10.79 0.78 -21.87
CA LYS A 269 11.48 2.04 -21.58
C LYS A 269 12.82 1.82 -20.88
N LEU A 270 12.84 0.92 -19.89
CA LEU A 270 14.05 0.63 -19.13
C LEU A 270 14.89 -0.51 -19.75
N ASP A 271 14.32 -1.29 -20.68
CA ASP A 271 14.97 -2.46 -21.31
C ASP A 271 15.56 -3.43 -20.26
N SER A 272 14.81 -3.66 -19.17
CA SER A 272 15.23 -4.48 -18.05
C SER A 272 14.10 -5.40 -17.56
N PRO A 273 14.42 -6.56 -16.97
CA PRO A 273 13.41 -7.40 -16.33
C PRO A 273 12.87 -6.71 -15.07
N GLU A 274 11.56 -6.78 -14.86
CA GLU A 274 10.95 -6.22 -13.65
C GLU A 274 11.32 -7.07 -12.42
N PRO A 275 11.63 -6.43 -11.27
CA PRO A 275 11.81 -7.16 -10.02
C PRO A 275 10.45 -7.59 -9.43
N VAL A 276 10.39 -8.85 -8.98
CA VAL A 276 9.18 -9.43 -8.37
C VAL A 276 9.53 -9.89 -6.96
N PHE A 277 8.75 -9.43 -6.00
CA PHE A 277 8.92 -9.72 -4.58
C PHE A 277 7.78 -10.60 -4.09
N GLU A 278 8.08 -11.42 -3.08
CA GLU A 278 7.09 -12.20 -2.35
C GLU A 278 7.28 -11.97 -0.86
N ILE A 279 6.18 -11.82 -0.12
CA ILE A 279 6.22 -11.67 1.32
C ILE A 279 6.56 -13.03 1.93
N GLN A 280 7.82 -13.20 2.34
CA GLN A 280 8.23 -14.35 3.12
C GLN A 280 7.87 -14.13 4.59
N PHE A 281 6.79 -14.78 5.04
CA PHE A 281 6.48 -14.83 6.47
C PHE A 281 7.55 -15.67 7.19
N PRO A 282 7.98 -15.26 8.40
CA PRO A 282 8.92 -16.05 9.16
C PRO A 282 8.30 -17.42 9.47
N ASP A 283 9.09 -18.47 9.29
CA ASP A 283 8.65 -19.81 9.66
C ASP A 283 8.27 -19.84 11.13
N ALA A 284 7.15 -20.50 11.43
CA ALA A 284 6.71 -20.66 12.80
C ALA A 284 7.79 -21.40 13.60
N ARG A 285 8.43 -20.70 14.55
CA ARG A 285 9.48 -21.29 15.38
C ARG A 285 8.87 -22.35 16.29
N LEU A 286 9.16 -23.61 15.98
CA LEU A 286 8.79 -24.73 16.84
C LEU A 286 9.69 -24.76 18.08
N PRO A 287 9.15 -25.08 19.27
CA PRO A 287 9.98 -25.35 20.44
C PRO A 287 10.85 -26.59 20.17
N PRO A 288 12.00 -26.76 20.82
CA PRO A 288 12.84 -27.95 20.63
C PRO A 288 12.06 -29.24 20.90
N GLN A 289 12.28 -30.26 20.07
CA GLN A 289 11.62 -31.54 20.22
C GLN A 289 12.02 -32.20 21.55
N GLN A 290 11.03 -32.68 22.29
CA GLN A 290 11.20 -33.39 23.56
C GLN A 290 10.97 -34.87 23.34
N LYS A 291 11.81 -35.70 23.96
CA LYS A 291 11.65 -37.16 23.93
C LYS A 291 10.31 -37.62 24.53
N PHE A 292 9.86 -36.92 25.56
CA PHE A 292 8.57 -37.14 26.20
C PHE A 292 7.84 -35.80 26.25
N PRO A 293 6.97 -35.50 25.26
CA PRO A 293 6.19 -34.27 25.24
C PRO A 293 5.08 -34.39 26.30
N VAL A 294 5.44 -34.16 27.55
CA VAL A 294 4.49 -34.21 28.66
C VAL A 294 3.58 -32.99 28.51
N ALA A 295 2.29 -33.22 28.28
CA ALA A 295 1.29 -32.20 28.51
C ALA A 295 1.23 -32.00 30.03
N ASP A 296 1.80 -30.92 30.55
CA ASP A 296 1.68 -30.55 31.97
C ASP A 296 0.22 -30.19 32.28
N THR A 297 -0.67 -31.18 32.38
CA THR A 297 -2.13 -30.97 32.41
C THR A 297 -2.82 -31.66 33.58
N TRP A 298 -2.21 -31.66 34.76
CA TRP A 298 -2.92 -32.05 35.98
C TRP A 298 -2.89 -31.05 37.14
N THR A 299 -1.88 -30.19 37.26
CA THR A 299 -1.72 -29.30 38.45
C THR A 299 -1.74 -27.79 38.17
N LYS A 300 -1.82 -27.34 36.91
CA LYS A 300 -1.93 -25.92 36.57
C LYS A 300 -3.16 -25.67 35.69
N PRO A 301 -4.16 -24.88 36.12
CA PRO A 301 -5.26 -24.50 35.24
C PRO A 301 -4.70 -23.76 34.03
N ARG A 302 -5.12 -24.18 32.83
CA ARG A 302 -4.70 -23.62 31.54
C ARG A 302 -5.12 -22.15 31.46
N ARG A 303 -4.24 -21.25 31.87
CA ARG A 303 -4.34 -19.81 31.62
C ARG A 303 -3.01 -19.35 31.04
N HIS A 304 -3.09 -18.47 30.03
CA HIS A 304 -1.99 -17.60 29.64
C HIS A 304 -1.39 -16.95 30.92
N PRO A 305 -0.11 -16.58 30.98
CA PRO A 305 0.46 -15.81 32.10
C PRO A 305 -0.32 -14.54 32.49
N HIS A 306 -1.31 -14.13 31.69
CA HIS A 306 -2.19 -12.97 31.91
C HIS A 306 -3.68 -13.34 32.07
N GLY A 307 -4.01 -14.61 32.35
CA GLY A 307 -5.35 -15.00 32.81
C GLY A 307 -6.46 -15.11 31.75
N ILE A 308 -6.15 -14.92 30.47
CA ILE A 308 -7.11 -14.95 29.35
C ILE A 308 -7.47 -16.41 28.99
N PRO A 309 -8.76 -16.75 28.77
CA PRO A 309 -9.16 -18.06 28.26
C PRO A 309 -8.66 -18.26 26.83
N LEU A 310 -8.01 -19.41 26.59
CA LEU A 310 -7.52 -19.83 25.27
C LEU A 310 -8.69 -20.22 24.35
N ILE A 311 -9.47 -19.23 23.94
CA ILE A 311 -10.38 -19.34 22.80
C ILE A 311 -9.61 -18.77 21.60
N ARG A 312 -9.22 -19.68 20.69
CA ARG A 312 -8.66 -19.43 19.34
C ARG A 312 -7.14 -19.17 19.21
N GLU A 313 -6.29 -19.93 19.89
CA GLU A 313 -4.86 -19.97 19.47
C GLU A 313 -4.64 -20.98 18.33
N ARG A 314 -4.24 -20.43 17.18
CA ARG A 314 -3.89 -21.12 15.92
C ARG A 314 -2.65 -22.05 16.05
N TYR A 315 -1.93 -21.98 17.17
CA TYR A 315 -0.67 -22.72 17.40
C TYR A 315 -0.62 -23.31 18.82
N GLY A 316 -1.54 -24.21 19.14
CA GLY A 316 -1.54 -24.92 20.41
C GLY A 316 -0.38 -25.92 20.50
N VAL A 317 0.74 -25.55 21.13
CA VAL A 317 1.81 -26.49 21.52
C VAL A 317 1.36 -27.43 22.65
N HIS A 318 0.37 -27.02 23.44
CA HIS A 318 -0.03 -27.72 24.66
C HIS A 318 -1.53 -28.09 24.73
N SER A 319 -2.27 -27.95 23.64
CA SER A 319 -3.69 -28.34 23.58
C SER A 319 -3.84 -29.77 23.07
N ASP A 320 -3.87 -30.76 23.97
CA ASP A 320 -4.32 -32.16 23.73
C ASP A 320 -4.15 -32.67 22.28
N VAL A 321 -2.95 -32.47 21.74
CA VAL A 321 -2.57 -32.99 20.43
C VAL A 321 -2.08 -34.39 20.68
N SER A 322 -2.63 -35.35 19.94
CA SER A 322 -2.19 -36.72 20.02
C SER A 322 -0.70 -36.81 19.64
N PHE A 323 0.00 -37.82 20.17
CA PHE A 323 1.46 -37.92 20.06
C PHE A 323 1.95 -37.96 18.61
N ASP A 324 1.18 -38.54 17.70
CA ASP A 324 1.38 -38.49 16.24
C ASP A 324 1.36 -37.06 15.70
N VAL A 325 0.38 -36.23 16.07
CA VAL A 325 0.30 -34.82 15.63
C VAL A 325 1.44 -33.99 16.23
N TYR A 326 1.94 -34.35 17.41
CA TYR A 326 3.17 -33.76 17.95
C TYR A 326 4.37 -34.11 17.07
N LEU A 327 4.57 -35.39 16.74
CA LEU A 327 5.67 -35.84 15.89
C LEU A 327 5.62 -35.19 14.49
N ASP A 328 4.43 -35.10 13.89
CA ASP A 328 4.23 -34.49 12.56
C ASP A 328 4.70 -33.04 12.47
N ARG A 329 4.76 -32.30 13.58
CA ARG A 329 5.30 -30.92 13.58
C ARG A 329 6.80 -30.87 13.29
N TYR A 330 7.52 -31.91 13.71
CA TYR A 330 8.97 -32.01 13.60
C TYR A 330 9.42 -32.85 12.42
N ARG A 331 8.47 -33.52 11.74
CA ARG A 331 8.73 -34.26 10.51
C ARG A 331 8.89 -33.28 9.35
N ASP A 332 9.67 -33.71 8.36
CA ASP A 332 9.70 -33.00 7.09
C ASP A 332 8.30 -33.06 6.46
N ARG A 333 7.84 -31.91 5.96
CA ARG A 333 6.56 -31.83 5.25
C ARG A 333 6.57 -32.75 4.02
N LYS A 334 7.71 -32.89 3.35
CA LYS A 334 7.82 -33.74 2.16
C LYS A 334 7.48 -35.21 2.47
N GLU A 335 8.01 -35.75 3.57
CA GLU A 335 7.72 -37.12 4.01
C GLU A 335 6.22 -37.29 4.33
N LEU A 336 5.61 -36.33 5.01
CA LEU A 336 4.18 -36.35 5.32
C LEU A 336 3.31 -36.33 4.06
N TYR A 337 3.69 -35.52 3.06
CA TYR A 337 2.99 -35.47 1.78
C TYR A 337 3.14 -36.78 1.01
N GLU A 338 4.32 -37.40 1.01
CA GLU A 338 4.55 -38.70 0.40
C GLU A 338 3.67 -39.79 1.03
N GLU A 339 3.55 -39.85 2.37
CA GLU A 339 2.65 -40.77 3.07
C GLU A 339 1.18 -40.59 2.63
N ILE A 340 0.71 -39.34 2.56
CA ILE A 340 -0.66 -39.02 2.13
C ILE A 340 -0.89 -39.44 0.67
N VAL A 341 0.08 -39.19 -0.23
CA VAL A 341 -0.02 -39.57 -1.64
C VAL A 341 -0.03 -41.08 -1.79
N HIS A 342 0.82 -41.81 -1.06
CA HIS A 342 0.82 -43.28 -1.07
C HIS A 342 -0.51 -43.85 -0.55
N GLU A 343 -1.05 -43.31 0.54
CA GLU A 343 -2.36 -43.72 1.05
C GLU A 343 -3.48 -43.40 0.05
N ARG A 344 -3.44 -42.22 -0.59
CA ARG A 344 -4.41 -41.85 -1.63
C ARG A 344 -4.38 -42.83 -2.78
N LEU A 345 -3.22 -43.12 -3.36
CA LEU A 345 -3.07 -44.07 -4.47
C LEU A 345 -3.51 -45.49 -4.07
N SER A 346 -3.24 -45.91 -2.83
CA SER A 346 -3.72 -47.19 -2.32
C SER A 346 -5.26 -47.26 -2.20
N ASN A 347 -5.91 -46.12 -1.95
CA ASN A 347 -7.36 -46.03 -1.81
C ASN A 347 -8.08 -45.84 -3.15
N GLU A 348 -7.57 -44.95 -3.99
CA GLU A 348 -8.19 -44.59 -5.27
C GLU A 348 -7.80 -45.53 -6.41
N GLY A 349 -6.76 -46.35 -6.27
CA GLY A 349 -6.22 -47.18 -7.35
C GLY A 349 -5.34 -46.37 -8.30
N ASN A 350 -4.87 -47.00 -9.37
CA ASN A 350 -4.05 -46.35 -10.38
C ASN A 350 -4.85 -45.24 -11.10
N PRO A 351 -4.46 -43.95 -10.99
CA PRO A 351 -5.19 -42.87 -11.63
C PRO A 351 -5.13 -42.91 -13.17
N LEU A 352 -4.20 -43.68 -13.74
CA LEU A 352 -4.03 -43.85 -15.19
C LEU A 352 -4.79 -45.05 -15.76
N ASP A 353 -5.31 -45.94 -14.91
CA ASP A 353 -6.04 -47.13 -15.35
C ASP A 353 -7.52 -47.03 -14.92
N PRO A 354 -8.44 -46.70 -15.83
CA PRO A 354 -9.86 -46.53 -15.51
C PRO A 354 -10.58 -47.85 -15.14
N GLU A 355 -9.97 -49.00 -15.43
CA GLU A 355 -10.53 -50.33 -15.16
C GLU A 355 -10.23 -50.82 -13.73
N GLU A 356 -9.28 -50.20 -13.02
CA GLU A 356 -9.02 -50.56 -11.63
C GLU A 356 -10.15 -50.06 -10.71
N PRO A 357 -10.73 -50.94 -9.86
CA PRO A 357 -11.83 -50.54 -9.00
C PRO A 357 -11.34 -49.58 -7.92
N ARG A 358 -11.74 -48.30 -8.03
CA ARG A 358 -11.59 -47.33 -6.94
C ARG A 358 -12.27 -47.92 -5.69
N ARG A 359 -11.58 -47.95 -4.53
CA ARG A 359 -12.22 -48.48 -3.31
C ARG A 359 -13.48 -47.65 -2.98
N LYS A 360 -14.51 -48.34 -2.48
CA LYS A 360 -15.83 -47.76 -2.19
C LYS A 360 -15.71 -46.56 -1.24
N ILE A 361 -16.07 -45.37 -1.74
CA ILE A 361 -16.27 -44.18 -0.91
C ILE A 361 -17.57 -44.39 -0.12
N TYR A 362 -17.49 -44.33 1.20
CA TYR A 362 -18.67 -44.38 2.05
C TYR A 362 -19.39 -43.03 1.98
N GLU A 363 -20.66 -43.03 1.55
CA GLU A 363 -21.52 -41.84 1.52
C GLU A 363 -21.71 -41.22 2.92
N TYR A 364 -21.83 -42.08 3.94
CA TYR A 364 -21.92 -41.70 5.35
C TYR A 364 -20.75 -42.27 6.15
N PRO A 365 -19.55 -41.68 6.05
CA PRO A 365 -18.33 -42.28 6.59
C PRO A 365 -18.32 -42.36 8.12
N ALA A 366 -19.07 -41.48 8.81
CA ALA A 366 -19.26 -41.53 10.27
C ALA A 366 -20.22 -42.62 10.74
N ALA A 367 -21.10 -43.13 9.87
CA ALA A 367 -22.08 -44.18 10.21
C ALA A 367 -21.47 -45.59 10.16
N VAL A 368 -20.29 -45.74 9.55
CA VAL A 368 -19.59 -47.02 9.46
C VAL A 368 -19.08 -47.41 10.86
N PRO A 369 -19.44 -48.59 11.40
CA PRO A 369 -19.04 -48.98 12.74
C PRO A 369 -17.52 -49.08 12.86
N ILE A 370 -17.01 -48.64 14.01
CA ILE A 370 -15.59 -48.72 14.34
C ILE A 370 -15.34 -50.01 15.13
N PRO A 371 -14.26 -50.77 14.86
CA PRO A 371 -13.99 -52.01 15.57
C PRO A 371 -13.94 -51.82 17.10
N PRO A 372 -14.59 -52.69 17.89
CA PRO A 372 -14.78 -52.48 19.33
C PRO A 372 -13.48 -52.54 20.16
N LYS A 373 -12.40 -53.10 19.60
CA LYS A 373 -11.08 -53.19 20.25
C LYS A 373 -10.13 -52.04 19.90
N MET A 374 -10.61 -51.05 19.15
CA MET A 374 -9.77 -49.94 18.68
C MET A 374 -9.49 -48.93 19.81
N PRO A 375 -8.23 -48.55 20.05
CA PRO A 375 -7.89 -47.55 21.06
C PRO A 375 -8.57 -46.19 20.78
N SER A 376 -9.04 -45.50 21.82
CA SER A 376 -9.80 -44.25 21.69
C SER A 376 -9.10 -43.14 20.87
N TRP A 377 -7.78 -43.06 20.95
CA TRP A 377 -6.99 -42.12 20.15
C TRP A 377 -7.00 -42.48 18.65
N TRP A 378 -6.91 -43.77 18.33
CA TRP A 378 -6.99 -44.27 16.94
C TRP A 378 -8.41 -44.17 16.39
N VAL A 379 -9.44 -44.34 17.23
CA VAL A 379 -10.84 -44.04 16.86
C VAL A 379 -10.98 -42.59 16.40
N LYS A 380 -10.38 -41.63 17.14
CA LYS A 380 -10.39 -40.22 16.77
C LYS A 380 -9.65 -39.98 15.45
N GLN A 381 -8.47 -40.58 15.27
CA GLN A 381 -7.69 -40.44 14.04
C GLN A 381 -8.40 -41.03 12.81
N GLU A 382 -8.97 -42.23 12.96
CA GLU A 382 -9.78 -42.90 11.93
C GLU A 382 -11.02 -42.08 11.56
N MET A 383 -11.68 -41.45 12.55
CA MET A 383 -12.79 -40.54 12.30
C MET A 383 -12.35 -39.27 11.56
N GLN A 384 -11.23 -38.64 11.93
CA GLN A 384 -10.69 -37.49 11.20
C GLN A 384 -10.31 -37.85 9.76
N ARG A 385 -9.76 -39.05 9.55
CA ARG A 385 -9.42 -39.61 8.23
C ARG A 385 -10.68 -39.78 7.37
N ARG A 386 -11.69 -40.46 7.92
CA ARG A 386 -13.01 -40.65 7.29
C ARG A 386 -13.73 -39.35 6.96
N LEU A 387 -13.61 -38.34 7.82
CA LEU A 387 -14.20 -37.01 7.66
C LEU A 387 -13.31 -36.03 6.86
N ARG A 388 -12.12 -36.45 6.41
CA ARG A 388 -11.15 -35.63 5.65
C ARG A 388 -10.80 -34.30 6.32
N ARG A 389 -10.57 -34.35 7.62
CA ARG A 389 -10.24 -33.17 8.44
C ARG A 389 -8.74 -33.15 8.77
N GLY A 390 -8.19 -31.94 8.86
CA GLY A 390 -6.79 -31.72 9.19
C GLY A 390 -5.85 -32.26 8.11
N ARG A 391 -4.88 -33.10 8.49
CA ARG A 391 -3.88 -33.67 7.57
C ARG A 391 -4.47 -34.56 6.47
N TRP A 392 -5.67 -35.11 6.68
CA TRP A 392 -6.34 -36.01 5.74
C TRP A 392 -7.18 -35.30 4.69
N ARG A 393 -7.05 -33.97 4.57
CA ARG A 393 -7.84 -33.18 3.62
C ARG A 393 -7.56 -33.56 2.17
N GLU A 394 -6.31 -33.91 1.88
CA GLU A 394 -5.81 -34.24 0.53
C GLU A 394 -5.85 -35.76 0.24
N LEU A 395 -6.54 -36.54 1.06
CA LEU A 395 -6.66 -37.99 0.90
C LEU A 395 -7.44 -38.42 -0.36
N ASN A 396 -8.08 -37.46 -1.03
CA ASN A 396 -8.76 -37.65 -2.31
C ASN A 396 -8.14 -36.73 -3.36
N GLY A 397 -8.11 -37.19 -4.62
CA GLY A 397 -7.65 -36.41 -5.77
C GLY A 397 -8.45 -35.13 -5.97
N HIS A 398 -7.93 -34.21 -6.80
CA HIS A 398 -8.69 -33.04 -7.26
C HIS A 398 -10.07 -33.50 -7.75
N ASP A 399 -11.12 -32.89 -7.20
CA ASP A 399 -12.41 -32.85 -7.87
C ASP A 399 -12.12 -32.25 -9.26
N GLY A 400 -12.28 -33.07 -10.30
CA GLY A 400 -12.22 -32.60 -11.69
C GLY A 400 -13.35 -31.65 -12.01
#